data_AF-A0AAP8GFD3-F1
#
_entry.id   AF-A0AAP8GFD3-F1
#
_cell.length_a   1.000
_cell.length_b   1.000
_cell.length_c   1.000
_cell.angle_alpha   90.00
_cell.angle_beta   90.00
_cell.angle_gamma   90.00
#
_symmetry.space_group_name_H-M   'P 1'
#
loop_
_entity.id
_entity.type
_entity.pdbx_description
1 polymer ?
#
loop_
_entity_poly.entity_id
_entity_poly.type
_entity_poly.pdbx_seq_one_letter_code
_entity_poly.pdbx_strand_id
1 'polypeptide(L)'
;LYDHRMFQIVAKYDAEIILMHNGNGNRDEPVVEEMLTSLLAQAHQAKIAGIPSNKIWLDPGIGFAKTRNEEAEVMARLDELVATEYPVLLATSRKRFTKEMMGYDTTPVE
;
A
#
# COMPACT_ATOMS: atom_id res chain seq x y z
N LEU A 1 -10.07 -2.30 -5.38
CA LEU A 1 -9.83 -1.60 -6.67
C LEU A 1 -11.03 -0.79 -7.08
N TYR A 2 -10.79 0.44 -7.56
CA TYR A 2 -11.85 1.35 -7.99
C TYR A 2 -12.37 1.07 -9.41
N ASP A 3 -11.54 0.51 -10.32
CA ASP A 3 -11.97 -0.01 -11.64
C ASP A 3 -11.69 -1.52 -11.72
N HIS A 4 -12.75 -2.32 -11.88
CA HIS A 4 -12.67 -3.78 -11.94
C HIS A 4 -11.99 -4.32 -13.20
N ARG A 5 -11.82 -3.49 -14.25
CA ARG A 5 -11.18 -3.89 -15.52
C ARG A 5 -9.67 -3.73 -15.47
N MET A 6 -9.12 -3.07 -14.46
CA MET A 6 -7.70 -2.71 -14.43
C MET A 6 -6.79 -3.92 -14.57
N PHE A 7 -7.10 -5.03 -13.89
CA PHE A 7 -6.31 -6.25 -14.00
C PHE A 7 -6.35 -6.88 -15.40
N GLN A 8 -7.51 -6.86 -16.05
CA GLN A 8 -7.65 -7.38 -17.40
C GLN A 8 -6.83 -6.55 -18.39
N ILE A 9 -6.80 -5.22 -18.20
CA ILE A 9 -5.97 -4.31 -19.02
C ILE A 9 -4.49 -4.59 -18.78
N VAL A 10 -4.03 -4.65 -17.53
CA VAL A 10 -2.62 -4.94 -17.22
C VAL A 10 -2.19 -6.29 -17.81
N ALA A 11 -3.01 -7.33 -17.64
CA ALA A 11 -2.75 -8.65 -18.21
C ALA A 11 -2.69 -8.61 -19.75
N LYS A 12 -3.65 -7.92 -20.39
CA LYS A 12 -3.71 -7.77 -21.86
C LYS A 12 -2.43 -7.15 -22.43
N TYR A 13 -1.84 -6.20 -21.72
CA TYR A 13 -0.65 -5.47 -22.18
C TYR A 13 0.65 -6.00 -21.57
N ASP A 14 0.61 -7.12 -20.83
CA ASP A 14 1.77 -7.73 -20.17
C ASP A 14 2.56 -6.72 -19.30
N ALA A 15 1.86 -5.78 -18.68
CA ALA A 15 2.45 -4.71 -17.88
C ALA A 15 2.68 -5.13 -16.42
N GLU A 16 3.44 -4.32 -15.68
CA GLU A 16 3.55 -4.40 -14.23
C GLU A 16 2.48 -3.55 -13.53
N ILE A 17 2.11 -3.94 -12.31
CA ILE A 17 1.12 -3.22 -11.49
C ILE A 17 1.62 -3.03 -10.07
N ILE A 18 1.37 -1.85 -9.52
CA ILE A 18 1.56 -1.54 -8.10
C ILE A 18 0.19 -1.50 -7.42
N LEU A 19 0.00 -2.36 -6.44
CA LEU A 19 -1.18 -2.42 -5.59
C LEU A 19 -0.89 -1.62 -4.33
N MET A 20 -1.45 -0.42 -4.27
CA MET A 20 -1.30 0.46 -3.11
C MET A 20 -2.45 0.24 -2.13
N HIS A 21 -2.12 0.08 -0.85
CA HIS A 21 -3.10 0.06 0.20
C HIS A 21 -3.78 1.43 0.33
N ASN A 22 -5.11 1.44 0.33
CA ASN A 22 -5.93 2.63 0.48
C ASN A 22 -7.29 2.25 1.07
N GLY A 23 -8.05 3.23 1.55
CA GLY A 23 -9.36 2.99 2.18
C GLY A 23 -10.02 4.29 2.64
N ASN A 24 -11.05 4.16 3.47
CA ASN A 24 -11.76 5.30 4.07
C ASN A 24 -11.19 5.72 5.44
N GLY A 25 -10.19 5.00 5.96
CA GLY A 25 -9.57 5.26 7.26
C GLY A 25 -10.30 4.64 8.45
N ASN A 26 -11.44 3.99 8.24
CA ASN A 26 -12.13 3.22 9.27
C ASN A 26 -11.69 1.76 9.19
N ARG A 27 -11.22 1.20 10.32
CA ARG A 27 -10.88 -0.22 10.42
C ARG A 27 -11.25 -0.77 11.79
N ASP A 28 -11.71 -2.01 11.80
CA ASP A 28 -12.03 -2.78 13.01
C ASP A 28 -10.85 -3.65 13.48
N GLU A 29 -9.92 -3.92 12.56
CA GLU A 29 -8.70 -4.70 12.79
C GLU A 29 -7.47 -3.77 12.88
N PRO A 30 -6.35 -4.23 13.48
CA PRO A 30 -5.13 -3.44 13.49
C PRO A 30 -4.58 -3.22 12.07
N VAL A 31 -3.89 -2.08 11.88
CA VAL A 31 -3.61 -1.55 10.54
C VAL A 31 -2.74 -2.46 9.67
N VAL A 32 -1.79 -3.18 10.27
CA VAL A 32 -0.85 -4.01 9.50
C VAL A 32 -1.56 -5.25 8.97
N GLU A 33 -2.38 -5.88 9.80
CA GLU A 33 -3.16 -7.08 9.49
C GLU A 33 -4.22 -6.78 8.43
N GLU A 34 -4.94 -5.67 8.58
CA GLU A 34 -5.91 -5.20 7.59
C GLU A 34 -5.21 -4.92 6.25
N MET A 35 -4.07 -4.22 6.30
CA MET A 35 -3.29 -3.89 5.11
C MET A 35 -2.79 -5.13 4.37
N LEU A 36 -2.20 -6.09 5.08
CA LEU A 36 -1.71 -7.33 4.50
C LEU A 36 -2.85 -8.13 3.88
N THR A 37 -3.96 -8.29 4.61
CA THR A 37 -5.15 -9.01 4.13
C THR A 37 -5.69 -8.38 2.85
N SER A 38 -5.85 -7.05 2.84
CA SER A 38 -6.35 -6.29 1.70
C SER A 38 -5.41 -6.38 0.48
N LEU A 39 -4.10 -6.21 0.68
CA LEU A 39 -3.12 -6.28 -0.40
C LEU A 39 -3.00 -7.70 -0.98
N LEU A 40 -2.94 -8.72 -0.14
CA LEU A 40 -2.84 -10.11 -0.59
C LEU A 40 -4.10 -10.58 -1.31
N ALA A 41 -5.28 -10.15 -0.86
CA ALA A 41 -6.53 -10.38 -1.58
C ALA A 41 -6.49 -9.76 -2.98
N GLN A 42 -5.99 -8.52 -3.11
CA GLN A 42 -5.85 -7.87 -4.42
C GLN A 42 -4.79 -8.55 -5.30
N ALA A 43 -3.66 -8.95 -4.73
CA ALA A 43 -2.62 -9.69 -5.45
C ALA A 43 -3.15 -11.04 -5.97
N HIS A 44 -3.95 -11.73 -5.16
CA HIS A 44 -4.61 -12.97 -5.58
C HIS A 44 -5.56 -12.74 -6.76
N GLN A 45 -6.36 -11.68 -6.74
CA GLN A 45 -7.23 -11.33 -7.88
C GLN A 45 -6.44 -10.94 -9.13
N ALA A 46 -5.32 -10.23 -8.99
CA ALA A 46 -4.41 -9.91 -10.09
C ALA A 46 -3.85 -11.20 -10.75
N LYS A 47 -3.49 -12.19 -9.92
CA LYS A 47 -3.04 -13.51 -10.40
C LYS A 47 -4.13 -14.26 -11.15
N ILE A 48 -5.36 -14.27 -10.64
CA ILE A 48 -6.52 -14.88 -11.33
C ILE A 48 -6.74 -14.23 -12.70
N ALA A 49 -6.51 -12.92 -12.82
CA ALA A 49 -6.62 -12.19 -14.08
C ALA A 49 -5.46 -12.45 -15.06
N GLY A 50 -4.44 -13.23 -14.68
CA GLY A 50 -3.32 -13.64 -15.53
C GLY A 50 -2.05 -12.81 -15.36
N ILE A 51 -1.96 -11.95 -14.34
CA ILE A 51 -0.74 -11.18 -14.06
C ILE A 51 0.21 -12.06 -13.21
N PRO A 52 1.44 -12.34 -13.66
CA PRO A 52 2.36 -13.18 -12.91
C PRO A 52 2.86 -12.47 -11.64
N SER A 53 3.14 -13.23 -10.57
CA SER A 53 3.52 -12.68 -9.25
C SER A 53 4.72 -11.73 -9.30
N ASN A 54 5.69 -11.97 -10.19
CA ASN A 54 6.87 -11.12 -10.36
C ASN A 54 6.58 -9.76 -11.04
N LYS A 55 5.35 -9.52 -11.51
CA LYS A 55 4.88 -8.24 -12.05
C LYS A 55 3.90 -7.51 -11.13
N ILE A 56 3.67 -8.03 -9.93
CA ILE A 56 2.77 -7.46 -8.93
C ILE A 56 3.63 -6.88 -7.81
N TRP A 57 3.55 -5.56 -7.63
CA TRP A 57 4.21 -4.84 -6.56
C TRP A 57 3.20 -4.47 -5.47
N LEU A 58 3.65 -4.43 -4.23
CA LEU A 58 2.85 -3.98 -3.09
C LEU A 58 3.37 -2.63 -2.56
N ASP A 59 2.46 -1.71 -2.26
CA ASP A 59 2.77 -0.43 -1.63
C ASP A 59 1.93 -0.27 -0.35
N PRO A 60 2.53 -0.04 0.83
CA PRO A 60 1.82 0.12 2.09
C PRO A 60 0.95 1.38 2.15
N GLY A 61 1.07 2.31 1.20
CA GLY A 61 0.21 3.49 1.09
C GLY A 61 0.35 4.44 2.30
N ILE A 62 1.59 4.68 2.76
CA ILE A 62 1.85 5.67 3.82
C ILE A 62 1.24 7.01 3.42
N GLY A 63 0.56 7.72 4.33
CA GLY A 63 -0.15 8.96 4.00
C GLY A 63 -1.54 8.78 3.40
N PHE A 64 -2.06 7.55 3.30
CA PHE A 64 -3.42 7.27 2.84
C PHE A 64 -4.16 6.38 3.84
N ALA A 65 -5.39 6.78 4.21
CA ALA A 65 -6.30 6.01 5.04
C ALA A 65 -5.69 5.48 6.36
N LYS A 66 -4.74 6.23 6.93
CA LYS A 66 -4.03 5.91 8.17
C LYS A 66 -3.84 7.17 9.00
N THR A 67 -3.94 7.02 10.31
CA THR A 67 -3.51 8.01 11.31
C THR A 67 -1.97 8.02 11.41
N ARG A 68 -1.41 9.00 12.11
CA ARG A 68 0.05 9.08 12.32
C ARG A 68 0.62 7.88 13.08
N ASN A 69 -0.09 7.41 14.09
CA ASN A 69 0.31 6.24 14.86
C ASN A 69 0.31 4.97 13.99
N GLU A 70 -0.70 4.83 13.14
CA GLU A 70 -0.80 3.71 12.21
C GLU A 70 0.26 3.75 11.11
N GLU A 71 0.61 4.94 10.59
CA GLU A 71 1.75 5.08 9.69
C GLU A 71 3.06 4.67 10.37
N ALA A 72 3.26 5.05 11.63
CA ALA A 72 4.46 4.65 12.40
C ALA A 72 4.49 3.14 12.64
N GLU A 73 3.36 2.52 12.97
CA GLU A 73 3.23 1.07 13.15
C GLU A 73 3.57 0.31 11.87
N VAL A 74 3.00 0.72 10.73
CA VAL A 74 3.28 0.11 9.43
C VAL A 74 4.75 0.25 9.05
N MET A 75 5.37 1.39 9.34
CA MET A 75 6.80 1.59 9.10
C MET A 75 7.67 0.73 10.02
N ALA A 76 7.25 0.50 11.27
CA ALA A 76 7.96 -0.35 12.22
C ALA A 76 7.85 -1.84 11.89
N ARG A 77 6.75 -2.25 11.25
CA ARG A 77 6.42 -3.64 10.86
C ARG A 77 6.49 -3.86 9.35
N LEU A 78 7.26 -3.02 8.63
CA LEU A 78 7.36 -3.08 7.16
C LEU A 78 7.96 -4.40 6.66
N ASP A 79 8.78 -5.05 7.50
CA ASP A 79 9.35 -6.37 7.26
C ASP A 79 8.29 -7.45 7.03
N GLU A 80 7.12 -7.36 7.68
CA GLU A 80 6.00 -8.27 7.44
C GLU A 80 5.45 -8.18 6.01
N LEU A 81 5.41 -6.97 5.43
CA LEU A 81 5.02 -6.79 4.03
C LEU A 81 6.10 -7.32 3.08
N VAL A 82 7.38 -7.08 3.40
CA VAL A 82 8.52 -7.59 2.61
C VAL A 82 8.57 -9.13 2.63
N ALA A 83 8.14 -9.77 3.72
CA ALA A 83 8.08 -11.23 3.85
C ALA A 83 7.05 -11.91 2.93
N THR A 84 6.19 -11.16 2.23
CA THR A 84 5.16 -11.70 1.33
C THR A 84 5.67 -12.18 -0.03
N GLU A 85 6.99 -12.08 -0.29
CA GLU A 85 7.66 -12.44 -1.54
C GLU A 85 7.27 -11.61 -2.78
N TYR A 86 6.43 -10.59 -2.62
CA TYR A 86 6.18 -9.59 -3.66
C TYR A 86 7.21 -8.45 -3.56
N PRO A 87 7.63 -7.85 -4.69
CA PRO A 87 8.42 -6.62 -4.65
C PRO A 87 7.61 -5.50 -3.97
N VAL A 88 8.27 -4.74 -3.10
CA VAL A 88 7.64 -3.66 -2.32
C VAL A 88 8.13 -2.31 -2.81
N LEU A 89 7.19 -1.41 -3.10
CA LEU A 89 7.46 0.01 -3.35
C LEU A 89 7.11 0.82 -2.09
N LEU A 90 8.05 1.65 -1.63
CA LEU A 90 7.84 2.54 -0.49
C LEU A 90 7.94 4.01 -0.91
N ALA A 91 6.81 4.72 -0.90
CA ALA A 91 6.74 6.13 -1.27
C ALA A 91 6.51 7.05 -0.06
N THR A 92 7.59 7.46 0.62
CA THR A 92 7.55 8.37 1.78
C THR A 92 8.10 9.79 1.50
N SER A 93 8.54 10.04 0.28
CA SER A 93 9.17 11.32 -0.12
C SER A 93 8.24 12.51 0.15
N ARG A 94 8.73 13.46 0.96
CA ARG A 94 8.05 14.71 1.34
C ARG A 94 6.67 14.53 1.98
N LYS A 95 6.29 13.33 2.40
CA LYS A 95 5.04 13.10 3.13
C LYS A 95 5.10 13.77 4.50
N ARG A 96 3.92 14.17 5.00
CA ARG A 96 3.76 14.81 6.30
C ARG A 96 4.37 13.96 7.42
N PHE A 97 4.15 12.64 7.36
CA PHE A 97 4.79 11.65 8.20
C PHE A 97 6.30 11.88 8.38
N THR A 98 7.05 11.94 7.28
CA THR A 98 8.51 12.09 7.30
C THR A 98 8.95 13.41 7.94
N LYS A 99 8.21 14.50 7.68
CA LYS A 99 8.48 15.79 8.32
C LYS A 99 8.26 15.73 9.83
N GLU A 100 7.15 15.13 10.25
CA GLU A 100 6.77 14.98 11.65
C GLU A 100 7.77 14.11 12.43
N MET A 101 8.23 13.00 11.83
CA MET A 101 9.28 12.14 12.39
C MET A 101 10.63 12.86 12.57
N MET A 102 10.92 13.85 11.73
CA MET A 102 12.12 14.69 11.86
C MET A 102 11.91 15.89 12.79
N GLY A 103 10.73 16.04 13.41
CA GLY A 103 10.42 17.15 14.31
C GLY A 103 10.10 18.47 13.62
N TYR A 104 9.81 18.47 12.31
CA TYR A 104 9.37 19.69 11.61
C TYR A 104 7.88 19.97 11.86
N ASP A 105 7.53 21.24 11.94
CA ASP A 105 6.12 21.66 11.92
C ASP A 105 5.47 21.27 10.59
N THR A 106 4.29 20.69 10.70
CA THR A 106 3.50 20.22 9.56
C THR A 106 2.12 20.88 9.46
N THR A 107 1.88 21.87 10.29
CA THR A 107 0.69 22.72 10.22
C THR A 107 0.63 23.38 8.84
N PRO A 108 -0.51 23.33 8.14
CA PRO A 108 -0.68 24.07 6.90
C PRO A 108 -0.42 25.56 7.16
N VAL A 109 0.48 26.16 6.38
CA VAL A 109 0.64 27.61 6.34
C VAL A 109 -0.42 28.13 5.38
N GLU A 110 -1.26 29.06 5.84
CA GLU A 110 -2.26 29.75 5.02
C GLU A 110 -1.63 30.54 3.87
#